data_AF-A0A925V5P2-F1
#
_entry.id   AF-A0A925V5P2-F1
#
_cell.length_a   1.000
_cell.length_b   1.000
_cell.length_c   1.000
_cell.angle_alpha   90.00
_cell.angle_beta   90.00
_cell.angle_gamma   90.00
#
_symmetry.space_group_name_H-M   'P 1'
#
loop_
_entity.id
_entity.type
_entity.pdbx_description
1 polymer ?
#
loop_
_entity_poly.entity_id
_entity_poly.type
_entity_poly.pdbx_seq_one_letter_code
_entity_poly.pdbx_strand_id
1 'polypeptide(L)'
;FGLPTELDAWLLGDRGDAVLAAMALDKKRAAGTLTYISARTDLSHSCWARAAGASLEIRMSRIAATLFAACVSLTAGCADNQESLLVLYSPGLGDDCTVAPGGDTALSSGVLDVLFETPYLMSAVLLNNTPSQASNANNTGVVTNEIKLLRAEVKLDSPSAPDLFDGMDRNNYEFSVPLQTISMPPQTEQGLSVQVVPRVTSTALLGVLQGYDPGTRITIRANVEFVGSRSGNDVGRVGEVKSRDFSFPIEICEGCLLDCSGCPGRVCTPEILSMGVTVGPCGNAQDGPVVPTACAEE
;
A
#
# COMPACT_ATOMS: atom_id res chain seq x y z
N PHE A 1 -20.05 -8.98 14.13
CA PHE A 1 -19.33 -10.28 14.12
C PHE A 1 -19.74 -11.26 15.23
N GLY A 2 -20.72 -10.98 16.11
CA GLY A 2 -21.17 -11.98 17.09
C GLY A 2 -20.06 -12.55 17.98
N LEU A 3 -18.98 -11.78 18.18
CA LEU A 3 -17.85 -12.22 18.99
C LEU A 3 -18.26 -12.28 20.47
N PRO A 4 -17.75 -13.26 21.24
CA PRO A 4 -18.06 -13.36 22.67
C PRO A 4 -17.62 -12.09 23.39
N THR A 5 -18.55 -11.42 24.07
CA THR A 5 -18.29 -10.19 24.82
C THR A 5 -17.71 -10.46 26.21
N GLU A 6 -17.64 -11.73 26.64
CA GLU A 6 -17.22 -12.14 27.98
C GLU A 6 -15.87 -12.88 27.98
N LEU A 7 -14.98 -12.53 27.06
CA LEU A 7 -13.66 -13.17 26.96
C LEU A 7 -12.84 -12.99 28.26
N ASP A 8 -12.97 -11.84 28.92
CA ASP A 8 -12.27 -11.56 30.17
C ASP A 8 -12.72 -12.49 31.31
N ALA A 9 -14.03 -12.78 31.41
CA ALA A 9 -14.55 -13.71 32.38
C ALA A 9 -14.14 -15.16 32.08
N TRP A 10 -13.99 -15.51 30.79
CA TRP A 10 -13.53 -16.83 30.36
C TRP A 10 -12.05 -17.10 30.71
N LEU A 11 -11.23 -16.05 30.79
CA LEU A 11 -9.81 -16.11 31.14
C LEU A 11 -9.53 -16.21 32.66
N LEU A 12 -10.55 -16.28 33.51
CA LEU A 12 -10.34 -16.42 34.96
C LEU A 12 -10.04 -17.89 35.36
N GLY A 13 -9.15 -18.06 36.34
CA GLY A 13 -8.77 -19.37 36.91
C GLY A 13 -7.90 -20.23 35.99
N ASP A 14 -8.08 -21.55 36.06
CA ASP A 14 -7.23 -22.54 35.37
C ASP A 14 -7.09 -22.31 33.86
N ARG A 15 -8.11 -21.70 33.23
CA ARG A 15 -8.10 -21.38 31.80
C ARG A 15 -7.14 -20.24 31.48
N GLY A 16 -7.12 -19.20 32.30
CA GLY A 16 -6.15 -18.11 32.17
C GLY A 16 -4.72 -18.60 32.37
N ASP A 17 -4.51 -19.45 33.37
CA ASP A 17 -3.21 -20.04 33.65
C ASP A 17 -2.73 -20.92 32.50
N ALA A 18 -3.62 -21.69 31.88
CA ALA A 18 -3.30 -22.48 30.68
C ALA A 18 -2.92 -21.58 29.48
N VAL A 19 -3.62 -20.46 29.28
CA VAL A 19 -3.29 -19.48 28.24
C VAL A 19 -1.93 -18.84 28.51
N LEU A 20 -1.64 -18.44 29.74
CA LEU A 20 -0.33 -17.90 30.14
C LEU A 20 0.80 -18.92 29.94
N ALA A 21 0.57 -20.19 30.29
CA ALA A 21 1.52 -21.27 30.05
C ALA A 21 1.76 -21.51 28.55
N ALA A 22 0.73 -21.42 27.72
CA ALA A 22 0.87 -21.51 26.27
C ALA A 22 1.65 -20.31 25.70
N MET A 23 1.33 -19.09 26.14
CA MET A 23 2.02 -17.86 25.76
C MET A 23 3.49 -17.84 26.20
N ALA A 24 3.83 -18.56 27.28
CA ALA A 24 5.20 -18.71 27.75
C ALA A 24 6.11 -19.43 26.75
N LEU A 25 5.54 -20.22 25.84
CA LEU A 25 6.22 -20.97 24.78
C LEU A 25 6.24 -20.21 23.42
N ASP A 26 5.67 -19.00 23.37
CA ASP A 26 5.61 -18.24 22.12
C ASP A 26 7.01 -17.80 21.66
N LYS A 27 7.31 -18.00 20.37
CA LYS A 27 8.60 -17.65 19.76
C LYS A 27 8.94 -16.16 19.82
N LYS A 28 7.96 -15.28 20.02
CA LYS A 28 8.12 -13.82 20.18
C LYS A 28 8.47 -13.42 21.62
N ARG A 29 8.54 -14.39 22.54
CA ARG A 29 8.98 -14.15 23.91
C ARG A 29 10.49 -13.99 23.92
N ALA A 30 10.96 -12.80 24.30
CA ALA A 30 12.38 -12.51 24.48
C ALA A 30 12.66 -12.23 25.96
N ALA A 31 13.66 -12.90 26.53
CA ALA A 31 14.11 -12.71 27.92
C ALA A 31 12.98 -12.76 28.97
N GLY A 32 12.03 -13.71 28.82
CA GLY A 32 10.92 -13.89 29.76
C GLY A 32 9.77 -12.89 29.61
N THR A 33 9.90 -11.90 28.73
CA THR A 33 8.88 -10.86 28.49
C THR A 33 7.92 -11.27 27.39
N LEU A 34 6.63 -11.17 27.67
CA LEU A 34 5.57 -11.43 26.70
C LEU A 34 5.37 -10.21 25.81
N THR A 35 5.38 -10.42 24.49
CA THR A 35 5.14 -9.37 23.48
C THR A 35 3.75 -9.57 22.88
N TYR A 36 2.91 -8.53 22.90
CA TYR A 36 1.58 -8.55 22.28
C TYR A 36 1.35 -7.29 21.45
N ILE A 37 0.43 -7.36 20.48
CA ILE A 37 -0.02 -6.22 19.68
C ILE A 37 -1.40 -5.84 20.23
N SER A 38 -1.55 -4.64 20.78
CA SER A 38 -2.86 -4.11 21.14
C SER A 38 -3.42 -3.30 19.96
N ALA A 39 -4.57 -3.70 19.44
CA ALA A 39 -5.38 -2.82 18.60
C ALA A 39 -6.11 -1.83 19.54
N ARG A 40 -5.52 -0.66 19.80
CA ARG A 40 -6.24 0.45 20.42
C ARG A 40 -7.01 1.19 19.35
N THR A 41 -8.28 1.47 19.61
CA THR A 41 -9.14 2.31 18.78
C THR A 41 -9.13 3.78 19.19
N ASP A 42 -8.28 4.20 20.13
CA ASP A 42 -8.07 5.62 20.48
C ASP A 42 -6.70 6.13 20.02
N LEU A 43 -6.71 6.97 18.98
CA LEU A 43 -5.53 7.61 18.38
C LEU A 43 -5.08 8.86 19.17
N SER A 44 -5.04 8.81 20.50
CA SER A 44 -4.39 9.87 21.28
C SER A 44 -3.61 9.27 22.46
N HIS A 45 -2.31 9.57 22.48
CA HIS A 45 -1.30 9.15 23.46
C HIS A 45 -0.62 7.80 23.22
N SER A 46 0.52 7.86 22.55
CA SER A 46 1.60 6.88 22.66
C SER A 46 2.13 6.85 24.09
N CYS A 47 1.83 5.77 24.82
CA CYS A 47 2.51 5.43 26.06
C CYS A 47 2.69 3.92 26.16
N TRP A 48 3.94 3.49 26.30
CA TRP A 48 4.30 2.15 26.75
C TRP A 48 3.81 1.97 28.19
N ALA A 49 2.71 1.24 28.39
CA ALA A 49 2.28 0.86 29.72
C ALA A 49 3.12 -0.34 30.22
N ARG A 50 4.09 -0.08 31.10
CA ARG A 50 4.65 -1.13 31.98
C ARG A 50 3.64 -1.42 33.07
N ALA A 51 3.05 -2.62 33.07
CA ALA A 51 2.40 -3.15 34.25
C ALA A 51 3.48 -3.47 35.30
N ALA A 52 3.64 -2.57 36.29
CA ALA A 52 4.42 -2.86 37.48
C ALA A 52 3.59 -3.76 38.39
N GLY A 53 4.02 -5.01 38.55
CA GLY A 53 3.43 -5.97 39.47
C GLY A 53 3.56 -5.48 40.92
N ALA A 54 2.48 -5.68 41.67
CA ALA A 54 2.40 -5.41 43.10
C ALA A 54 3.45 -6.18 43.89
N SER A 55 4.03 -5.50 44.87
CA SER A 55 5.06 -5.98 45.78
C SER A 55 4.52 -7.01 46.78
N LEU A 56 5.06 -8.23 46.74
CA LEU A 56 5.02 -9.16 47.87
C LEU A 56 6.22 -8.82 48.78
N GLU A 57 5.96 -8.28 49.98
CA GLU A 57 7.00 -8.01 50.98
C GLU A 57 7.59 -9.33 51.51
N ILE A 58 8.84 -9.61 51.17
CA ILE A 58 9.69 -10.53 51.94
C ILE A 58 10.82 -9.71 52.55
N ARG A 59 10.66 -9.39 53.84
CA ARG A 59 11.76 -8.96 54.69
C ARG A 59 12.64 -10.17 54.98
N MET A 60 13.90 -10.16 54.56
CA MET A 60 15.00 -10.57 55.44
C MET A 60 16.40 -10.27 54.88
N SER A 61 17.17 -9.68 55.78
CA SER A 61 18.61 -9.80 55.98
C SER A 61 19.57 -9.22 54.94
N ARG A 62 20.09 -8.05 55.33
CA ARG A 62 21.43 -7.54 55.08
C ARG A 62 22.47 -8.67 55.02
N ILE A 63 23.10 -8.86 53.87
CA ILE A 63 24.48 -9.34 53.59
C ILE A 63 24.50 -9.67 52.08
N ALA A 64 25.54 -9.21 51.38
CA ALA A 64 25.82 -9.33 49.92
C ALA A 64 25.58 -8.05 49.09
N ALA A 65 26.23 -6.96 49.54
CA ALA A 65 26.54 -5.80 48.73
C ALA A 65 27.85 -6.08 47.95
N THR A 66 27.77 -6.42 46.66
CA THR A 66 28.75 -6.17 45.55
C THR A 66 28.58 -7.15 44.36
N LEU A 67 27.42 -7.19 43.68
CA LEU A 67 27.33 -7.85 42.36
C LEU A 67 26.09 -7.49 41.50
N PHE A 68 25.54 -6.27 41.66
CA PHE A 68 24.32 -5.83 40.95
C PHE A 68 24.48 -4.49 40.20
N ALA A 69 25.68 -4.20 39.68
CA ALA A 69 25.99 -2.95 38.99
C ALA A 69 26.46 -3.14 37.52
N ALA A 70 25.94 -4.15 36.81
CA ALA A 70 26.37 -4.44 35.44
C ALA A 70 25.26 -4.92 34.48
N CYS A 71 24.02 -4.46 34.67
CA CYS A 71 22.89 -4.86 33.79
C CYS A 71 21.97 -3.69 33.39
N VAL A 72 22.50 -2.48 33.15
CA VAL A 72 21.69 -1.31 32.76
C VAL A 72 21.99 -0.80 31.32
N SER A 73 22.99 -1.33 30.61
CA SER A 73 23.47 -0.71 29.37
C SER A 73 23.11 -1.45 28.08
N LEU A 74 21.92 -2.07 27.99
CA LEU A 74 21.42 -2.66 26.74
C LEU A 74 19.97 -2.28 26.44
N THR A 75 19.53 -1.09 26.84
CA THR A 75 18.49 -0.39 26.06
C THR A 75 19.13 0.10 24.77
N ALA A 76 19.57 -0.83 23.92
CA ALA A 76 19.62 -0.58 22.49
C ALA A 76 18.16 -0.27 22.12
N GLY A 77 17.82 1.02 22.17
CA GLY A 77 16.54 1.48 21.67
C GLY A 77 16.49 0.98 20.23
N CYS A 78 15.56 0.07 19.97
CA CYS A 78 15.12 -0.18 18.62
C CYS A 78 14.74 1.20 18.09
N ALA A 79 15.60 1.77 17.26
CA ALA A 79 15.16 2.86 16.41
C ALA A 79 14.05 2.21 15.59
N ASP A 80 12.80 2.45 16.01
CA ASP A 80 11.65 2.09 15.22
C ASP A 80 11.93 2.68 13.85
N ASN A 81 12.10 1.80 12.86
CA ASN A 81 12.28 2.20 11.47
C ASN A 81 10.97 2.86 11.05
N GLN A 82 10.82 4.14 11.39
CA GLN A 82 9.72 4.95 10.94
C GLN A 82 9.87 5.06 9.43
N GLU A 83 8.87 4.54 8.73
CA GLU A 83 8.79 4.64 7.29
C GLU A 83 8.83 6.11 6.89
N SER A 84 9.85 6.46 6.12
CA SER A 84 10.08 7.83 5.67
C SER A 84 9.20 8.18 4.47
N LEU A 85 8.70 7.17 3.74
CA LEU A 85 7.79 7.32 2.62
C LEU A 85 6.60 6.38 2.81
N LEU A 86 5.39 6.93 2.76
CA LEU A 86 4.14 6.19 2.95
C LEU A 86 3.24 6.37 1.73
N VAL A 87 2.56 5.30 1.31
CA VAL A 87 1.40 5.40 0.41
C VAL A 87 0.16 5.52 1.29
N LEU A 88 -0.55 6.65 1.23
CA LEU A 88 -1.72 6.89 2.07
C LEU A 88 -2.96 6.17 1.51
N TYR A 89 -3.27 6.41 0.24
CA TYR A 89 -4.40 5.82 -0.48
C TYR A 89 -4.25 6.03 -2.00
N SER A 90 -5.15 5.41 -2.78
CA SER A 90 -5.28 5.59 -4.23
C SER A 90 -6.56 6.37 -4.53
N PRO A 91 -6.52 7.67 -4.87
CA PRO A 91 -7.71 8.41 -5.25
C PRO A 91 -8.20 8.06 -6.66
N GLY A 92 -9.43 8.46 -7.00
CA GLY A 92 -9.86 8.49 -8.40
C GLY A 92 -9.03 9.48 -9.23
N LEU A 93 -8.85 9.19 -10.52
CA LEU A 93 -8.27 10.16 -11.46
C LEU A 93 -9.30 11.24 -11.78
N GLY A 94 -8.88 12.51 -11.77
CA GLY A 94 -9.67 13.61 -12.29
C GLY A 94 -9.70 13.63 -13.82
N ASP A 95 -10.58 14.46 -14.40
CA ASP A 95 -10.73 14.63 -15.84
C ASP A 95 -9.44 15.12 -16.53
N ASP A 96 -8.57 15.81 -15.79
CA ASP A 96 -7.30 16.36 -16.26
C ASP A 96 -6.10 15.42 -16.06
N CYS A 97 -6.34 14.18 -15.62
CA CYS A 97 -5.30 13.20 -15.32
C CYS A 97 -4.33 13.58 -14.22
N THR A 98 -4.73 14.52 -13.37
CA THR A 98 -3.96 14.88 -12.21
C THR A 98 -4.47 14.13 -10.99
N VAL A 99 -3.57 13.99 -10.02
CA VAL A 99 -3.87 13.38 -8.72
C VAL A 99 -3.76 14.48 -7.69
N ALA A 100 -4.90 14.97 -7.21
CA ALA A 100 -4.95 15.99 -6.18
C ALA A 100 -4.69 15.34 -4.80
N PRO A 101 -3.64 15.75 -4.06
CA PRO A 101 -3.50 15.35 -2.67
C PRO A 101 -4.65 15.97 -1.86
N GLY A 102 -5.32 15.16 -1.03
CA GLY A 102 -6.47 15.59 -0.23
C GLY A 102 -7.84 15.38 -0.89
N GLY A 103 -7.93 14.56 -1.93
CA GLY A 103 -9.22 14.11 -2.46
C GLY A 103 -9.96 13.20 -1.46
N ASP A 104 -11.28 13.38 -1.35
CA ASP A 104 -12.11 12.64 -0.38
C ASP A 104 -12.42 11.18 -0.82
N THR A 105 -12.18 10.84 -2.09
CA THR A 105 -12.56 9.54 -2.66
C THR A 105 -11.34 8.64 -2.85
N ALA A 106 -11.11 7.75 -1.89
CA ALA A 106 -10.17 6.65 -2.05
C ALA A 106 -10.83 5.48 -2.80
N LEU A 107 -10.24 5.07 -3.91
CA LEU A 107 -10.54 3.82 -4.58
C LEU A 107 -10.00 2.65 -3.76
N SER A 108 -10.85 1.66 -3.52
CA SER A 108 -10.45 0.39 -2.89
C SER A 108 -10.04 -0.67 -3.91
N SER A 109 -10.44 -0.49 -5.17
CA SER A 109 -10.14 -1.36 -6.31
C SER A 109 -10.30 -0.60 -7.62
N GLY A 110 -9.72 -1.14 -8.68
CA GLY A 110 -9.89 -0.68 -10.05
C GLY A 110 -10.62 -1.67 -10.96
N VAL A 111 -11.02 -1.21 -12.14
CA VAL A 111 -11.49 -2.07 -13.24
C VAL A 111 -10.75 -1.69 -14.52
N LEU A 112 -10.21 -2.67 -15.24
CA LEU A 112 -9.57 -2.50 -16.56
C LEU A 112 -10.30 -3.35 -17.61
N ASP A 113 -10.75 -2.70 -18.67
CA ASP A 113 -11.27 -3.39 -19.85
C ASP A 113 -10.16 -3.60 -20.88
N VAL A 114 -9.69 -4.85 -21.00
CA VAL A 114 -8.56 -5.19 -21.88
C VAL A 114 -8.93 -5.22 -23.36
N LEU A 115 -10.23 -5.16 -23.70
CA LEU A 115 -10.67 -5.12 -25.09
C LEU A 115 -10.07 -3.93 -25.86
N PHE A 116 -9.78 -2.84 -25.15
CA PHE A 116 -9.24 -1.60 -25.72
C PHE A 116 -7.71 -1.53 -25.71
N GLU A 117 -7.04 -2.55 -25.14
CA GLU A 117 -5.59 -2.62 -25.03
C GLU A 117 -4.98 -1.35 -24.44
N THR A 118 -5.68 -0.66 -23.54
CA THR A 118 -5.18 0.53 -22.85
C THR A 118 -4.41 0.14 -21.60
N PRO A 119 -3.45 0.96 -21.15
CA PRO A 119 -2.84 0.75 -19.84
C PRO A 119 -3.84 1.03 -18.71
N TYR A 120 -3.53 0.54 -17.51
CA TYR A 120 -4.18 0.99 -16.26
C TYR A 120 -3.27 1.93 -15.50
N LEU A 121 -3.75 3.14 -15.24
CA LEU A 121 -3.08 4.16 -14.43
C LEU A 121 -3.64 4.12 -13.01
N MET A 122 -2.81 3.75 -12.04
CA MET A 122 -3.12 3.83 -10.61
C MET A 122 -2.67 5.18 -10.07
N SER A 123 -3.58 5.91 -9.43
CA SER A 123 -3.24 7.10 -8.65
C SER A 123 -2.72 6.70 -7.28
N ALA A 124 -1.77 7.45 -6.74
CA ALA A 124 -1.30 7.28 -5.37
C ALA A 124 -1.09 8.65 -4.73
N VAL A 125 -1.49 8.79 -3.47
CA VAL A 125 -1.05 9.91 -2.62
C VAL A 125 0.05 9.40 -1.71
N LEU A 126 1.24 9.98 -1.86
CA LEU A 126 2.41 9.67 -1.04
C LEU A 126 2.60 10.72 0.04
N LEU A 127 3.01 10.30 1.23
CA LEU A 127 3.44 11.18 2.32
C LEU A 127 4.93 10.99 2.58
N ASN A 128 5.68 12.09 2.53
CA ASN A 128 7.02 12.12 3.12
C ASN A 128 6.88 12.27 4.64
N ASN A 129 6.94 11.15 5.35
CA ASN A 129 6.74 11.08 6.80
C ASN A 129 8.02 11.40 7.60
N THR A 130 9.05 11.97 6.96
CA THR A 130 10.23 12.46 7.69
C THR A 130 9.88 13.68 8.53
N PRO A 131 10.49 13.86 9.72
CA PRO A 131 10.21 15.01 10.56
C PRO A 131 10.71 16.30 9.90
N SER A 132 9.94 17.38 10.07
CA SER A 132 10.39 18.72 9.70
C SER A 132 11.66 19.08 10.47
N GLN A 133 12.69 19.55 9.77
CA GLN A 133 13.87 20.08 10.43
C GLN A 133 13.58 21.46 11.01
N ALA A 134 13.95 21.68 12.27
CA ALA A 134 13.84 22.99 12.89
C ALA A 134 14.75 23.98 12.13
N SER A 135 14.28 25.22 11.97
CA SER A 135 14.99 26.27 11.21
C SER A 135 16.39 26.59 11.76
N ASN A 136 16.69 26.22 13.01
CA ASN A 136 17.98 26.40 13.66
C ASN A 136 18.92 25.18 13.56
N ALA A 137 18.47 24.06 12.99
CA ALA A 137 19.26 22.82 12.91
C ALA A 137 20.17 22.76 11.67
N ASN A 138 19.93 23.60 10.66
CA ASN A 138 20.67 23.54 9.39
C ASN A 138 21.33 24.89 9.09
N ASN A 139 22.63 24.99 9.31
CA ASN A 139 23.41 26.21 9.00
C ASN A 139 23.65 26.43 7.49
N THR A 140 23.20 25.52 6.62
CA THR A 140 23.52 25.51 5.19
C THR A 140 22.34 25.85 4.29
N GLY A 141 21.12 26.03 4.84
CA GLY A 141 19.91 26.28 4.04
C GLY A 141 19.46 25.09 3.17
N VAL A 142 20.11 23.93 3.29
CA VAL A 142 19.74 22.71 2.57
C VAL A 142 18.68 21.96 3.37
N VAL A 143 17.58 21.57 2.73
CA VAL A 143 16.56 20.67 3.31
C VAL A 143 17.05 19.25 3.11
N THR A 144 17.41 18.56 4.20
CA THR A 144 18.14 17.27 4.12
C THR A 144 17.21 16.07 4.33
N ASN A 145 15.94 16.37 4.61
CA ASN A 145 14.84 15.42 4.74
C ASN A 145 13.91 15.42 3.51
N GLU A 146 14.33 16.08 2.43
CA GLU A 146 13.61 16.05 1.16
C GLU A 146 13.80 14.67 0.49
N ILE A 147 12.71 14.09 0.02
CA ILE A 147 12.73 12.84 -0.75
C ILE A 147 12.55 13.19 -2.22
N LYS A 148 13.46 12.69 -3.04
CA LYS A 148 13.37 12.75 -4.50
C LYS A 148 12.88 11.41 -5.00
N LEU A 149 11.63 11.37 -5.47
CA LEU A 149 11.08 10.16 -6.08
C LEU A 149 11.84 9.83 -7.37
N LEU A 150 12.18 8.55 -7.54
CA LEU A 150 12.97 8.06 -8.68
C LEU A 150 12.16 7.13 -9.57
N ARG A 151 11.49 6.15 -8.97
CA ARG A 151 10.77 5.09 -9.70
C ARG A 151 9.69 4.46 -8.82
N ALA A 152 8.76 3.77 -9.45
CA ALA A 152 7.85 2.82 -8.81
C ALA A 152 8.17 1.41 -9.32
N GLU A 153 8.44 0.49 -8.40
CA GLU A 153 8.61 -0.94 -8.68
C GLU A 153 7.22 -1.58 -8.62
N VAL A 154 6.78 -2.18 -9.73
CA VAL A 154 5.44 -2.74 -9.88
C VAL A 154 5.55 -4.25 -10.08
N LYS A 155 4.78 -5.01 -9.30
CA LYS A 155 4.63 -6.45 -9.45
C LYS A 155 3.15 -6.84 -9.46
N LEU A 156 2.73 -7.48 -10.56
CA LEU A 156 1.38 -8.02 -10.71
C LEU A 156 1.32 -9.48 -10.24
N ASP A 157 0.27 -9.83 -9.52
CA ASP A 157 -0.11 -11.21 -9.22
C ASP A 157 -1.62 -11.42 -9.37
N SER A 158 -2.07 -12.66 -9.53
CA SER A 158 -3.50 -13.00 -9.52
C SER A 158 -3.76 -14.14 -8.55
N PRO A 159 -4.42 -13.88 -7.40
CA PRO A 159 -4.79 -14.92 -6.45
C PRO A 159 -5.84 -15.88 -7.02
N SER A 160 -6.73 -15.36 -7.87
CA SER A 160 -7.84 -16.12 -8.45
C SER A 160 -7.41 -16.98 -9.65
N ALA A 161 -6.34 -16.59 -10.34
CA ALA A 161 -5.79 -17.31 -11.48
C ALA A 161 -4.25 -17.29 -11.43
N PRO A 162 -3.61 -18.12 -10.59
CA PRO A 162 -2.16 -18.09 -10.38
C PRO A 162 -1.31 -18.32 -11.65
N ASP A 163 -1.90 -18.97 -12.65
CA ASP A 163 -1.34 -19.28 -13.97
C ASP A 163 -1.60 -18.17 -15.02
N LEU A 164 -2.28 -17.08 -14.66
CA LEU A 164 -2.62 -15.98 -15.57
C LEU A 164 -1.40 -15.40 -16.30
N PHE A 165 -0.23 -15.42 -15.64
CA PHE A 165 1.02 -14.88 -16.18
C PHE A 165 1.94 -15.97 -16.75
N ASP A 166 1.51 -17.23 -16.77
CA ASP A 166 2.30 -18.32 -17.32
C ASP A 166 2.50 -18.11 -18.83
N GLY A 167 3.76 -18.16 -19.27
CA GLY A 167 4.13 -17.88 -20.66
C GLY A 167 4.22 -16.40 -21.04
N MET A 168 3.92 -15.48 -20.12
CA MET A 168 4.17 -14.04 -20.31
C MET A 168 5.64 -13.70 -19.99
N ASP A 169 6.22 -12.75 -20.72
CA ASP A 169 7.53 -12.20 -20.37
C ASP A 169 7.48 -11.56 -18.98
N ARG A 170 8.47 -11.84 -18.13
CA ARG A 170 8.55 -11.30 -16.77
C ARG A 170 8.49 -9.77 -16.72
N ASN A 171 9.05 -9.09 -17.71
CA ASN A 171 9.03 -7.63 -17.78
C ASN A 171 7.62 -7.05 -18.02
N ASN A 172 6.62 -7.86 -18.36
CA ASN A 172 5.24 -7.42 -18.50
C ASN A 172 4.50 -7.39 -17.16
N TYR A 173 4.94 -8.14 -16.15
CA TYR A 173 4.26 -8.20 -14.84
C TYR A 173 5.17 -7.85 -13.66
N GLU A 174 6.48 -7.71 -13.86
CA GLU A 174 7.44 -7.22 -12.87
C GLU A 174 8.37 -6.20 -13.56
N PHE A 175 8.13 -4.92 -13.31
CA PHE A 175 8.83 -3.84 -14.01
C PHE A 175 8.97 -2.59 -13.14
N SER A 176 9.79 -1.65 -13.60
CA SER A 176 10.03 -0.36 -12.94
C SER A 176 9.55 0.79 -13.80
N VAL A 177 8.70 1.65 -13.25
CA VAL A 177 8.23 2.87 -13.90
C VAL A 177 9.08 4.05 -13.42
N PRO A 178 9.87 4.71 -14.29
CA PRO A 178 10.59 5.91 -13.89
C PRO A 178 9.61 7.03 -13.57
N LEU A 179 9.83 7.70 -12.45
CA LEU A 179 9.03 8.87 -12.06
C LEU A 179 9.77 10.13 -12.46
N GLN A 180 9.02 11.15 -12.89
CA GLN A 180 9.56 12.51 -12.99
C GLN A 180 10.13 12.87 -11.62
N THR A 181 11.31 13.48 -11.59
CA THR A 181 12.01 13.75 -10.34
C THR A 181 11.27 14.79 -9.51
N ILE A 182 10.38 14.33 -8.64
CA ILE A 182 9.57 15.18 -7.78
C ILE A 182 10.23 15.28 -6.40
N SER A 183 10.59 16.52 -6.10
CA SER A 183 10.76 17.11 -4.78
C SER A 183 9.64 16.88 -3.77
N MET A 184 9.77 16.01 -2.77
CA MET A 184 8.84 15.95 -1.63
C MET A 184 9.49 16.50 -0.36
N PRO A 185 9.12 17.72 0.09
CA PRO A 185 9.52 18.22 1.40
C PRO A 185 9.03 17.32 2.56
N PRO A 186 9.58 17.48 3.77
CA PRO A 186 9.11 16.75 4.95
C PRO A 186 7.64 17.08 5.26
N GLN A 187 6.87 16.08 5.69
CA GLN A 187 5.47 16.20 6.09
C GLN A 187 4.53 16.73 4.99
N THR A 188 4.89 16.55 3.71
CA THR A 188 4.02 16.93 2.58
C THR A 188 3.47 15.72 1.86
N GLU A 189 2.24 15.85 1.39
CA GLU A 189 1.60 14.90 0.48
C GLU A 189 1.89 15.23 -0.98
N GLN A 190 2.03 14.20 -1.80
CA GLN A 190 2.18 14.31 -3.25
C GLN A 190 1.29 13.29 -3.95
N GLY A 191 0.39 13.77 -4.79
CA GLY A 191 -0.37 12.93 -5.70
C GLY A 191 0.43 12.61 -6.97
N LEU A 192 0.34 11.38 -7.45
CA LEU A 192 0.99 10.92 -8.68
C LEU A 192 0.23 9.76 -9.32
N SER A 193 0.38 9.63 -10.63
CA SER A 193 -0.21 8.53 -11.41
C SER A 193 0.91 7.61 -11.90
N VAL A 194 0.73 6.30 -11.73
CA VAL A 194 1.68 5.25 -12.14
C VAL A 194 0.97 4.28 -13.06
N GLN A 195 1.60 3.96 -14.18
CA GLN A 195 1.15 2.87 -15.03
C GLN A 195 1.47 1.53 -14.36
N VAL A 196 0.46 0.88 -13.77
CA VAL A 196 0.62 -0.40 -13.09
C VAL A 196 0.26 -1.59 -13.98
N VAL A 197 -0.53 -1.38 -15.04
CA VAL A 197 -0.70 -2.35 -16.13
C VAL A 197 -0.28 -1.67 -17.43
N PRO A 198 0.90 -1.98 -17.98
CA PRO A 198 1.34 -1.45 -19.26
C PRO A 198 0.44 -1.90 -20.41
N ARG A 199 0.45 -1.14 -21.51
CA ARG A 199 -0.28 -1.51 -22.74
C ARG A 199 0.07 -2.93 -23.21
N VAL A 200 1.37 -3.26 -23.22
CA VAL A 200 1.84 -4.60 -23.62
C VAL A 200 1.27 -5.72 -22.76
N THR A 201 1.06 -5.47 -21.48
CA THR A 201 0.47 -6.41 -20.53
C THR A 201 -1.04 -6.52 -20.75
N SER A 202 -1.73 -5.40 -20.98
CA SER A 202 -3.15 -5.35 -21.33
C SER A 202 -3.45 -6.17 -22.59
N THR A 203 -2.68 -5.98 -23.67
CA THR A 203 -2.79 -6.78 -24.91
C THR A 203 -2.53 -8.27 -24.65
N ALA A 204 -1.52 -8.61 -23.84
CA ALA A 204 -1.23 -10.01 -23.52
C ALA A 204 -2.35 -10.66 -22.70
N LEU A 205 -2.93 -9.93 -21.75
CA LEU A 205 -4.06 -10.37 -20.93
C LEU A 205 -5.32 -10.59 -21.76
N LEU A 206 -5.58 -9.78 -22.79
CA LEU A 206 -6.67 -10.02 -23.73
C LEU A 206 -6.54 -11.40 -24.41
N GLY A 207 -5.35 -11.76 -24.87
CA GLY A 207 -5.10 -13.07 -25.47
C GLY A 207 -5.33 -14.24 -24.50
N VAL A 208 -5.04 -14.04 -23.21
CA VAL A 208 -5.31 -15.06 -22.17
C VAL A 208 -6.80 -15.14 -21.86
N LEU A 209 -7.50 -14.00 -21.76
CA LEU A 209 -8.93 -13.92 -21.45
C LEU A 209 -9.83 -14.53 -22.52
N GLN A 210 -9.38 -14.56 -23.78
CA GLN A 210 -10.07 -15.30 -24.86
C GLN A 210 -10.19 -16.81 -24.61
N GLY A 211 -9.40 -17.37 -23.69
CA GLY A 211 -9.53 -18.75 -23.23
C GLY A 211 -10.61 -18.98 -22.16
N TYR A 212 -11.19 -17.91 -21.62
CA TYR A 212 -12.23 -17.94 -20.57
C TYR A 212 -13.62 -17.69 -21.15
N ASP A 213 -14.65 -17.98 -20.36
CA ASP A 213 -16.03 -17.69 -20.76
C ASP A 213 -16.26 -16.17 -20.93
N PRO A 214 -17.03 -15.73 -21.94
CA PRO A 214 -17.35 -14.31 -22.11
C PRO A 214 -17.95 -13.69 -20.86
N GLY A 215 -17.47 -12.50 -20.49
CA GLY A 215 -17.89 -11.79 -19.27
C GLY A 215 -17.19 -12.23 -17.99
N THR A 216 -16.23 -13.16 -18.07
CA THR A 216 -15.35 -13.50 -16.94
C THR A 216 -14.62 -12.25 -16.44
N ARG A 217 -14.57 -12.10 -15.11
CA ARG A 217 -13.77 -11.08 -14.42
C ARG A 217 -12.69 -11.77 -13.59
N ILE A 218 -11.44 -11.34 -13.79
CA ILE A 218 -10.30 -11.87 -13.03
C ILE A 218 -9.70 -10.73 -12.21
N THR A 219 -9.51 -10.95 -10.91
CA THR A 219 -8.84 -9.96 -10.07
C THR A 219 -7.33 -10.18 -10.12
N ILE A 220 -6.59 -9.14 -10.51
CA ILE A 220 -5.15 -9.05 -10.29
C ILE A 220 -4.87 -8.09 -9.13
N ARG A 221 -3.68 -8.19 -8.54
CA ARG A 221 -3.17 -7.24 -7.56
C ARG A 221 -1.92 -6.59 -8.11
N ALA A 222 -1.93 -5.26 -8.17
CA ALA A 222 -0.75 -4.47 -8.41
C ALA A 222 -0.08 -4.17 -7.07
N ASN A 223 1.06 -4.80 -6.79
CA ASN A 223 1.90 -4.46 -5.65
C ASN A 223 2.90 -3.41 -6.11
N VAL A 224 2.84 -2.22 -5.49
CA VAL A 224 3.64 -1.07 -5.88
C VAL A 224 4.52 -0.64 -4.72
N GLU A 225 5.83 -0.58 -4.97
CA GLU A 225 6.81 -0.01 -4.04
C GLU A 225 7.40 1.26 -4.65
N PHE A 226 7.27 2.39 -3.95
CA PHE A 226 7.84 3.66 -4.39
C PHE A 226 9.26 3.80 -3.89
N VAL A 227 10.17 4.12 -4.80
CA VAL A 227 11.59 4.28 -4.50
C VAL A 227 11.99 5.73 -4.72
N GLY A 228 12.48 6.34 -3.65
CA GLY A 228 13.07 7.66 -3.65
C GLY A 228 14.53 7.65 -3.19
N SER A 229 15.15 8.82 -3.24
CA SER A 229 16.47 9.08 -2.68
C SER A 229 16.38 10.27 -1.75
N ARG A 230 17.16 10.23 -0.67
CA ARG A 230 17.33 11.37 0.24
C ARG A 230 18.74 11.90 0.13
N SER A 231 18.88 13.22 0.07
CA SER A 231 20.17 13.92 0.18
C SER A 231 20.70 13.80 1.61
N GLY A 232 21.51 12.78 1.87
CA GLY A 232 22.22 12.65 3.14
C GLY A 232 23.35 13.67 3.26
N ASN A 233 23.51 14.28 4.44
CA ASN A 233 24.65 15.14 4.78
C ASN A 233 25.95 14.35 5.00
N ASP A 234 25.85 13.04 5.20
CA ASP A 234 27.02 12.17 5.27
C ASP A 234 27.53 11.95 3.85
N VAL A 235 28.60 12.66 3.52
CA VAL A 235 29.35 12.56 2.27
C VAL A 235 29.54 11.09 1.89
N GLY A 236 28.81 10.63 0.86
CA GLY A 236 28.90 9.27 0.32
C GLY A 236 27.72 8.33 0.62
N ARG A 237 26.68 8.74 1.36
CA ARG A 237 25.46 7.93 1.55
C ARG A 237 24.20 8.69 1.12
N VAL A 238 23.93 8.69 -0.18
CA VAL A 238 22.57 8.88 -0.68
C VAL A 238 21.78 7.64 -0.26
N GLY A 239 20.91 7.79 0.74
CA GLY A 239 20.06 6.70 1.19
C GLY A 239 18.92 6.53 0.19
N GLU A 240 18.82 5.35 -0.42
CA GLU A 240 17.58 4.93 -1.07
C GLU A 240 16.50 4.78 0.01
N VAL A 241 15.33 5.37 -0.23
CA VAL A 241 14.16 5.28 0.65
C VAL A 241 13.08 4.53 -0.12
N LYS A 242 12.56 3.47 0.48
CA LYS A 242 11.48 2.66 -0.09
C LYS A 242 10.20 2.84 0.73
N SER A 243 9.05 2.90 0.07
CA SER A 243 7.78 2.75 0.75
C SER A 243 7.55 1.29 1.14
N ARG A 244 6.48 1.01 1.89
CA ARG A 244 5.92 -0.35 1.92
C ARG A 244 5.32 -0.71 0.57
N ASP A 245 5.18 -2.01 0.34
CA ASP A 245 4.34 -2.55 -0.71
C ASP A 245 2.89 -2.09 -0.51
N PHE A 246 2.36 -1.39 -1.52
CA PHE A 246 0.96 -1.03 -1.61
C PHE A 246 0.26 -1.96 -2.61
N SER A 247 -0.63 -2.82 -2.11
CA SER A 247 -1.39 -3.76 -2.94
C SER A 247 -2.72 -3.16 -3.37
N PHE A 248 -2.88 -2.88 -4.65
CA PHE A 248 -4.11 -2.35 -5.24
C PHE A 248 -4.78 -3.41 -6.14
N PRO A 249 -6.00 -3.89 -5.81
CA PRO A 249 -6.70 -4.87 -6.62
C PRO A 249 -7.31 -4.23 -7.87
N ILE A 250 -7.21 -4.90 -9.01
CA ILE A 250 -7.78 -4.48 -10.30
C ILE A 250 -8.57 -5.65 -10.88
N GLU A 251 -9.86 -5.45 -11.16
CA GLU A 251 -10.66 -6.39 -11.92
C GLU A 251 -10.37 -6.22 -13.41
N ILE A 252 -9.95 -7.30 -14.07
CA ILE A 252 -9.72 -7.34 -15.50
C ILE A 252 -10.91 -8.02 -16.16
N CYS A 253 -11.40 -7.45 -17.25
CA CYS A 253 -12.51 -7.98 -18.02
C CYS A 253 -12.34 -7.69 -19.51
N GLU A 254 -13.07 -8.42 -20.35
CA GLU A 254 -13.22 -8.13 -21.77
C GLU A 254 -14.62 -7.54 -22.02
N GLY A 255 -14.68 -6.27 -22.42
CA GLY A 255 -15.91 -5.57 -22.81
C GLY A 255 -16.84 -5.19 -21.66
N CYS A 256 -16.40 -5.25 -20.39
CA CYS A 256 -17.28 -4.95 -19.26
C CYS A 256 -17.47 -3.46 -18.97
N LEU A 257 -16.61 -2.60 -19.51
CA LEU A 257 -16.77 -1.15 -19.42
C LEU A 257 -17.47 -0.57 -20.65
N LEU A 258 -17.62 -1.34 -21.72
CA LEU A 258 -18.31 -0.90 -22.92
C LEU A 258 -19.79 -0.62 -22.64
N ASP A 259 -20.21 0.64 -22.79
CA ASP A 259 -21.61 1.07 -22.66
C ASP A 259 -22.21 1.42 -24.03
N CYS A 260 -23.17 0.60 -24.47
CA CYS A 260 -23.88 0.76 -25.72
C CYS A 260 -25.26 1.43 -25.57
N SER A 261 -25.59 1.93 -24.38
CA SER A 261 -26.94 2.43 -24.08
C SER A 261 -27.37 3.61 -24.97
N GLY A 262 -26.41 4.44 -25.40
CA GLY A 262 -26.62 5.55 -26.35
C GLY A 262 -26.55 5.17 -27.84
N CYS A 263 -26.24 3.91 -28.17
CA CYS A 263 -26.12 3.49 -29.57
C CYS A 263 -27.49 3.21 -30.23
N PRO A 264 -27.63 3.41 -31.56
CA PRO A 264 -28.81 2.95 -32.30
C PRO A 264 -29.06 1.46 -32.08
N GLY A 265 -30.25 1.14 -31.57
CA GLY A 265 -30.61 -0.26 -31.24
C GLY A 265 -29.93 -0.81 -29.98
N ARG A 266 -29.17 -0.01 -29.23
CA ARG A 266 -28.45 -0.38 -27.99
C ARG A 266 -27.44 -1.51 -28.17
N VAL A 267 -26.82 -1.59 -29.34
CA VAL A 267 -25.81 -2.60 -29.68
C VAL A 267 -24.56 -1.89 -30.19
N CYS A 268 -23.39 -2.23 -29.62
CA CYS A 268 -22.11 -1.83 -30.18
C CYS A 268 -21.70 -2.84 -31.25
N THR A 269 -21.97 -2.53 -32.51
CA THR A 269 -21.48 -3.36 -33.62
C THR A 269 -19.97 -3.11 -33.83
N PRO A 270 -19.24 -4.04 -34.47
CA PRO A 270 -17.84 -3.82 -34.81
C PRO A 270 -17.61 -2.53 -35.62
N GLU A 271 -18.56 -2.15 -36.48
CA GLU A 271 -18.49 -0.89 -37.23
C GLU A 271 -18.53 0.33 -36.29
N ILE A 272 -19.41 0.32 -35.28
CA ILE A 272 -19.51 1.41 -34.30
C ILE A 272 -18.21 1.55 -33.50
N LEU A 273 -17.61 0.44 -33.07
CA LEU A 273 -16.34 0.45 -32.34
C LEU A 273 -15.17 0.96 -33.19
N SER A 274 -15.22 0.73 -34.51
CA SER A 274 -14.18 1.21 -35.44
C SER A 274 -14.17 2.74 -35.64
N MET A 275 -15.24 3.43 -35.25
CA MET A 275 -15.37 4.90 -35.36
C MET A 275 -14.66 5.65 -34.22
N GLY A 276 -14.04 4.93 -33.29
CA GLY A 276 -13.42 5.48 -32.10
C GLY A 276 -14.30 5.34 -30.87
N VAL A 277 -13.67 5.49 -29.72
CA VAL A 277 -14.30 5.37 -28.41
C VAL A 277 -13.90 6.55 -27.53
N THR A 278 -14.86 7.10 -26.81
CA THR A 278 -14.59 7.97 -25.68
C THR A 278 -14.22 7.06 -24.52
N VAL A 279 -12.92 6.90 -24.36
CA VAL A 279 -12.28 6.15 -23.29
C VAL A 279 -12.41 6.90 -21.96
N GLY A 280 -12.38 6.14 -20.86
CA GLY A 280 -12.50 6.64 -19.49
C GLY A 280 -11.34 7.55 -19.07
N PRO A 281 -11.10 7.71 -17.75
CA PRO A 281 -10.10 8.63 -17.22
C PRO A 281 -8.77 8.50 -17.95
N CYS A 282 -8.24 9.63 -18.41
CA CYS A 282 -6.96 9.71 -19.10
C CYS A 282 -6.85 8.99 -20.43
N GLY A 283 -7.98 8.78 -21.10
CA GLY A 283 -8.00 8.08 -22.35
C GLY A 283 -7.74 6.58 -22.19
N ASN A 284 -7.96 6.04 -21.01
CA ASN A 284 -7.85 4.61 -20.73
C ASN A 284 -9.23 4.01 -20.46
N ALA A 285 -9.44 2.77 -20.87
CA ALA A 285 -10.63 2.01 -20.54
C ALA A 285 -10.55 1.47 -19.10
N GLN A 286 -10.60 2.38 -18.13
CA GLN A 286 -10.52 2.07 -16.70
C GLN A 286 -11.63 2.74 -15.88
N ASP A 287 -12.05 2.09 -14.79
CA ASP A 287 -12.86 2.64 -13.68
C ASP A 287 -14.19 3.33 -14.02
N GLY A 288 -14.61 3.30 -15.29
CA GLY A 288 -15.81 3.97 -15.78
C GLY A 288 -16.21 3.51 -17.18
N PRO A 289 -17.42 3.85 -17.63
CA PRO A 289 -17.94 3.40 -18.91
C PRO A 289 -17.12 3.95 -20.08
N VAL A 290 -16.92 3.10 -21.09
CA VAL A 290 -16.37 3.46 -22.40
C VAL A 290 -17.52 3.53 -23.38
N VAL A 291 -17.75 4.71 -23.94
CA VAL A 291 -18.86 4.94 -24.86
C VAL A 291 -18.29 5.08 -26.28
N PRO A 292 -18.77 4.33 -27.28
CA PRO A 292 -18.35 4.55 -28.65
C PRO A 292 -18.65 5.98 -29.10
N THR A 293 -17.76 6.60 -29.86
CA THR A 293 -17.91 8.00 -30.27
C THR A 293 -19.18 8.24 -31.09
N ALA A 294 -19.60 7.23 -31.87
CA ALA A 294 -20.86 7.29 -32.63
C ALA A 294 -22.13 7.25 -31.75
N CYS A 295 -22.00 6.94 -30.46
CA CYS A 295 -23.08 6.80 -29.50
C CYS A 295 -23.06 7.87 -28.40
N ALA A 296 -22.06 8.77 -28.44
CA ALA A 296 -22.08 9.98 -27.62
C ALA A 296 -23.16 10.91 -28.20
N GLU A 297 -24.29 11.04 -27.51
CA GLU A 297 -25.34 12.00 -27.89
C GLU A 297 -24.73 13.41 -27.97
N GLU A 298 -25.04 14.16 -29.05
CA GLU A 298 -24.74 15.61 -29.16
C GLU A 298 -25.51 16.43 -28.12
#